data_AF-A0A839I4H8-F1
#
_entry.id   AF-A0A839I4H8-F1
#
_cell.length_a   1.000
_cell.length_b   1.000
_cell.length_c   1.000
_cell.angle_alpha   90.00
_cell.angle_beta   90.00
_cell.angle_gamma   90.00
#
_symmetry.space_group_name_H-M   'P 1'
#
loop_
_entity.id
_entity.type
_entity.pdbx_description
1 polymer ?
#
loop_
_entity_poly.entity_id
_entity_poly.type
_entity_poly.pdbx_seq_one_letter_code
_entity_poly.pdbx_strand_id
1 'polypeptide(L)'
;MMKRHLPLSFLLCLPLFISLTYSPPLMAASDDACAIWMCLPTGFGEGCDGPHREFRKRTLRHQPAMPRWSSCQKETEVGPPVRDVYTNKTGVAAVIPAHTVCARHDKNGCLFSQHIEEKIIKDRQCRYSSKNGTRTPTGCTHTLNYTEIYKNGFLFGKTSYY
;
A
#
# COMPACT_ATOMS: atom_id res chain seq x y z
N MET A 1 -61.52 -28.05 -27.86
CA MET A 1 -60.14 -28.51 -27.56
C MET A 1 -59.17 -27.81 -28.52
N MET A 2 -58.42 -26.81 -28.07
CA MET A 2 -57.41 -26.11 -28.87
C MET A 2 -56.03 -26.37 -28.25
N LYS A 3 -55.17 -27.12 -28.95
CA LYS A 3 -53.76 -27.30 -28.60
C LYS A 3 -52.99 -26.07 -29.10
N ARG A 4 -52.52 -25.23 -28.18
CA ARG A 4 -51.60 -24.13 -28.49
C ARG A 4 -50.17 -24.68 -28.54
N HIS A 5 -49.56 -24.66 -29.72
CA HIS A 5 -48.15 -24.95 -29.90
C HIS A 5 -47.34 -23.69 -29.58
N LEU A 6 -46.56 -23.73 -28.52
CA LEU A 6 -45.62 -22.68 -28.15
C LEU A 6 -44.36 -22.83 -29.02
N PRO A 7 -43.95 -21.82 -29.82
CA PRO A 7 -42.83 -21.96 -30.73
C PRO A 7 -41.50 -22.00 -29.96
N LEU A 8 -40.73 -23.07 -30.19
CA LEU A 8 -39.44 -23.38 -29.59
C LEU A 8 -38.34 -22.33 -29.88
N SER A 9 -38.57 -21.38 -30.80
CA SER A 9 -37.62 -20.31 -31.14
C SER A 9 -37.41 -19.25 -30.06
N PHE A 10 -38.28 -19.14 -29.06
CA PHE A 10 -38.12 -18.15 -27.98
C PHE A 10 -37.11 -18.58 -26.89
N LEU A 11 -36.64 -19.83 -26.92
CA LEU A 11 -35.79 -20.42 -25.88
C LEU A 11 -34.27 -20.23 -26.10
N LEU A 12 -33.84 -19.72 -27.25
CA LEU A 12 -32.42 -19.61 -27.61
C LEU A 12 -31.79 -18.22 -27.43
N CYS A 13 -32.55 -17.20 -27.04
CA CYS A 13 -32.02 -15.85 -26.81
C CYS A 13 -31.90 -15.46 -25.32
N LEU A 14 -32.37 -16.30 -24.39
CA LEU A 14 -32.42 -15.95 -22.97
C LEU A 14 -31.12 -16.09 -22.15
N PRO A 15 -30.04 -16.81 -22.55
CA PRO A 15 -28.89 -16.97 -21.66
C PRO A 15 -27.81 -15.87 -21.79
N LEU A 16 -27.90 -14.95 -22.75
CA LEU A 16 -26.83 -13.95 -22.97
C LEU A 16 -26.96 -12.66 -22.13
N PHE A 17 -28.10 -12.41 -21.48
CA PHE A 17 -28.35 -11.19 -20.70
C PHE A 17 -28.06 -11.30 -19.19
N ILE A 18 -27.77 -12.49 -18.67
CA ILE A 18 -27.66 -12.71 -17.21
C ILE A 18 -26.25 -12.35 -16.66
N SER A 19 -25.25 -12.15 -17.52
CA SER A 19 -23.86 -11.96 -17.08
C SER A 19 -23.47 -10.53 -16.68
N LEU A 20 -24.38 -9.55 -16.73
CA LEU A 20 -24.05 -8.12 -16.53
C LEU A 20 -24.47 -7.51 -15.17
N THR A 21 -25.10 -8.27 -14.26
CA THR A 21 -25.62 -7.71 -13.00
C THR A 21 -24.91 -8.18 -11.73
N TYR A 22 -23.81 -8.94 -11.83
CA TYR A 22 -23.02 -9.30 -10.65
C TYR A 22 -22.18 -8.10 -10.18
N SER A 23 -22.82 -7.23 -9.39
CA SER A 23 -22.14 -6.27 -8.55
C SER A 23 -21.74 -6.99 -7.26
N PRO A 24 -20.44 -7.17 -6.95
CA PRO A 24 -20.05 -7.76 -5.68
C PRO A 24 -20.64 -6.90 -4.53
N PRO A 25 -21.13 -7.51 -3.44
CA PRO A 25 -21.65 -6.75 -2.31
C PRO A 25 -20.56 -5.82 -1.78
N LEU A 26 -20.90 -4.53 -1.63
CA LEU A 26 -20.08 -3.55 -0.94
C LEU A 26 -20.06 -3.93 0.55
N MET A 27 -19.14 -4.81 0.94
CA MET A 27 -18.84 -5.02 2.35
C MET A 27 -18.22 -3.73 2.87
N ALA A 28 -18.92 -3.05 3.78
CA ALA A 28 -18.36 -1.93 4.53
C ALA A 28 -17.05 -2.41 5.18
N ALA A 29 -15.98 -1.63 5.01
CA ALA A 29 -14.73 -1.95 5.68
C ALA A 29 -14.96 -1.86 7.20
N SER A 30 -14.27 -2.71 7.98
CA SER A 30 -14.36 -2.64 9.44
C SER A 30 -13.84 -1.29 9.95
N ASP A 31 -14.31 -0.87 11.14
CA ASP A 31 -13.84 0.37 11.76
C ASP A 31 -12.33 0.39 11.94
N ASP A 32 -11.73 -0.73 12.39
CA ASP A 32 -10.27 -0.91 12.47
C ASP A 32 -9.59 -0.70 11.11
N ALA A 33 -10.17 -1.26 10.04
CA ALA A 33 -9.63 -1.13 8.69
C ALA A 33 -9.69 0.32 8.19
N CYS A 34 -10.76 1.04 8.49
CA CYS A 34 -10.92 2.44 8.11
C CYS A 34 -10.06 3.38 8.92
N ALA A 35 -9.90 3.12 10.21
CA ALA A 35 -9.07 3.92 11.10
C ALA A 35 -7.57 3.86 10.76
N ILE A 36 -7.11 2.90 9.93
CA ILE A 36 -5.75 2.91 9.37
C ILE A 36 -5.44 4.25 8.69
N TRP A 37 -6.41 4.86 7.99
CA TRP A 37 -6.24 6.16 7.33
C TRP A 37 -5.82 7.28 8.28
N MET A 38 -6.26 7.23 9.54
CA MET A 38 -5.95 8.25 10.55
C MET A 38 -4.76 7.86 11.43
N CYS A 39 -4.58 6.55 11.67
CA CYS A 39 -3.53 6.04 12.54
C CYS A 39 -2.16 5.92 11.85
N LEU A 40 -2.11 5.49 10.60
CA LEU A 40 -0.85 5.28 9.87
C LEU A 40 0.03 6.55 9.76
N PRO A 41 -0.52 7.76 9.45
CA PRO A 41 0.27 9.00 9.37
C PRO A 41 1.01 9.35 10.66
N THR A 42 0.50 8.89 11.80
CA THR A 42 1.08 9.14 13.13
C THR A 42 2.06 8.04 13.56
N GLY A 43 2.13 6.93 12.83
CA GLY A 43 2.92 5.75 13.19
C GLY A 43 2.23 4.81 14.18
N PHE A 44 0.90 4.77 14.19
CA PHE A 44 0.09 3.95 15.11
C PHE A 44 0.40 4.24 16.59
N GLY A 45 0.22 5.49 17.01
CA GLY A 45 0.35 5.87 18.42
C GLY A 45 -0.73 5.28 19.34
N GLU A 46 -0.87 5.88 20.52
CA GLU A 46 -1.88 5.47 21.50
C GLU A 46 -3.29 5.46 20.90
N GLY A 47 -4.07 4.41 21.20
CA GLY A 47 -5.43 4.21 20.67
C GLY A 47 -5.51 3.59 19.27
N CYS A 48 -4.38 3.29 18.62
CA CYS A 48 -4.33 2.72 17.28
C CYS A 48 -4.00 1.21 17.21
N ASP A 49 -4.11 0.47 18.32
CA ASP A 49 -3.76 -0.95 18.39
C ASP A 49 -4.60 -1.83 17.44
N GLY A 50 -5.91 -1.56 17.35
CA GLY A 50 -6.82 -2.23 16.43
C GLY A 50 -6.43 -2.01 14.97
N PRO A 51 -6.35 -0.75 14.52
CA PRO A 51 -5.88 -0.39 13.19
C PRO A 51 -4.48 -0.94 12.86
N HIS A 52 -3.54 -0.91 13.80
CA HIS A 52 -2.19 -1.44 13.59
C HIS A 52 -2.20 -2.95 13.34
N ARG A 53 -2.96 -3.70 14.14
CA ARG A 53 -3.15 -5.14 13.94
C ARG A 53 -3.78 -5.47 12.60
N GLU A 54 -4.81 -4.71 12.18
CA GLU A 54 -5.47 -4.92 10.89
C GLU A 54 -4.56 -4.56 9.71
N PHE A 55 -3.78 -3.47 9.81
CA PHE A 55 -2.76 -3.11 8.83
C PHE A 55 -1.73 -4.24 8.67
N ARG A 56 -1.15 -4.71 9.77
CA ARG A 56 -0.18 -5.82 9.76
C ARG A 56 -0.79 -7.09 9.15
N LYS A 57 -2.02 -7.42 9.53
CA LYS A 57 -2.73 -8.59 8.98
C LYS A 57 -2.91 -8.47 7.47
N ARG A 58 -3.27 -7.30 6.95
CA ARG A 58 -3.43 -7.04 5.52
C ARG A 58 -2.13 -7.14 4.76
N THR A 59 -1.08 -6.48 5.24
CA THR A 59 0.23 -6.48 4.59
C THR A 59 0.85 -7.89 4.55
N LEU A 60 0.74 -8.65 5.64
CA LEU A 60 1.16 -10.07 5.67
C LEU A 60 0.34 -10.96 4.72
N ARG A 61 -0.91 -10.60 4.44
CA ARG A 61 -1.79 -11.30 3.49
C ARG A 61 -1.69 -10.76 2.07
N HIS A 62 -0.73 -9.88 1.78
CA HIS A 62 -0.57 -9.23 0.48
C HIS A 62 -1.86 -8.51 0.01
N GLN A 63 -2.67 -8.06 0.97
CA GLN A 63 -3.84 -7.23 0.71
C GLN A 63 -3.42 -5.76 0.68
N PRO A 64 -4.22 -4.87 0.04
CA PRO A 64 -4.03 -3.43 0.19
C PRO A 64 -3.93 -3.05 1.66
N ALA A 65 -2.93 -2.24 2.01
CA ALA A 65 -2.65 -1.82 3.38
C ALA A 65 -3.87 -1.23 4.10
N MET A 66 -4.76 -0.58 3.35
CA MET A 66 -6.01 0.01 3.81
C MET A 66 -7.09 -0.18 2.74
N PRO A 67 -8.39 -0.09 3.10
CA PRO A 67 -9.45 -0.19 2.12
C PRO A 67 -9.51 1.12 1.32
N ARG A 68 -10.28 1.12 0.24
CA ARG A 68 -10.53 2.35 -0.51
C ARG A 68 -11.15 3.41 0.40
N TRP A 69 -10.70 4.67 0.28
CA TRP A 69 -11.19 5.78 1.09
C TRP A 69 -12.72 5.94 1.02
N SER A 70 -13.30 5.72 -0.16
CA SER A 70 -14.76 5.77 -0.37
C SER A 70 -15.56 4.79 0.50
N SER A 71 -14.95 3.68 0.93
CA SER A 71 -15.59 2.71 1.83
C SER A 71 -15.53 3.12 3.31
N CYS A 72 -14.79 4.18 3.62
CA CYS A 72 -14.57 4.70 4.98
C CYS A 72 -15.12 6.11 5.19
N GLN A 73 -15.47 6.79 4.11
CA GLN A 73 -16.07 8.11 4.16
C GLN A 73 -17.53 7.98 4.62
N LYS A 74 -17.84 8.54 5.79
CA LYS A 74 -19.23 8.73 6.23
C LYS A 74 -19.71 10.07 5.69
N GLU A 75 -20.89 10.08 5.07
CA GLU A 75 -21.53 11.34 4.66
C GLU A 75 -21.87 12.15 5.92
N THR A 76 -21.47 13.42 5.96
CA THR A 76 -21.82 14.33 7.05
C THR A 76 -23.03 15.13 6.59
N GLU A 77 -24.14 15.04 7.32
CA GLU A 77 -25.43 15.64 6.93
C GLU A 77 -25.51 17.16 7.17
N VAL A 78 -24.50 17.78 7.79
CA VAL A 78 -24.57 19.18 8.25
C VAL A 78 -23.40 20.00 7.70
N GLY A 79 -23.72 21.00 6.85
CA GLY A 79 -22.79 22.01 6.35
C GLY A 79 -22.26 21.77 4.92
N PRO A 80 -21.62 22.77 4.29
CA PRO A 80 -20.98 22.59 3.00
C PRO A 80 -19.92 21.49 3.12
N PRO A 81 -19.90 20.50 2.21
CA PRO A 81 -19.05 19.34 2.37
C PRO A 81 -17.59 19.76 2.17
N VAL A 82 -16.82 19.87 3.25
CA VAL A 82 -15.35 19.89 3.17
C VAL A 82 -14.91 18.47 2.80
N ARG A 83 -14.74 18.22 1.50
CA ARG A 83 -14.34 16.90 0.98
C ARG A 83 -12.83 16.85 0.87
N ASP A 84 -12.16 16.62 2.00
CA ASP A 84 -10.77 16.21 1.95
C ASP A 84 -10.65 14.89 1.17
N VAL A 85 -9.77 14.89 0.17
CA VAL A 85 -9.51 13.71 -0.66
C VAL A 85 -8.30 13.00 -0.09
N TYR A 86 -8.52 11.80 0.42
CA TYR A 86 -7.45 10.93 0.89
C TYR A 86 -7.11 9.88 -0.16
N THR A 87 -5.82 9.76 -0.47
CA THR A 87 -5.27 8.72 -1.35
C THR A 87 -4.06 8.09 -0.68
N ASN A 88 -3.70 6.88 -1.09
CA ASN A 88 -2.54 6.19 -0.56
C ASN A 88 -1.62 5.75 -1.70
N LYS A 89 -0.33 5.66 -1.39
CA LYS A 89 0.68 5.07 -2.25
C LYS A 89 1.38 3.96 -1.50
N THR A 90 1.43 2.78 -2.10
CA THR A 90 2.21 1.65 -1.60
C THR A 90 3.34 1.35 -2.57
N GLY A 91 4.51 0.98 -2.05
CA GLY A 91 5.65 0.63 -2.88
C GLY A 91 6.72 -0.11 -2.10
N VAL A 92 7.89 -0.20 -2.71
CA VAL A 92 9.09 -0.79 -2.09
C VAL A 92 10.18 0.25 -1.96
N ALA A 93 11.05 0.06 -0.97
CA ALA A 93 12.17 0.95 -0.71
C ALA A 93 13.45 0.15 -0.44
N ALA A 94 14.54 0.63 -1.00
CA ALA A 94 15.87 0.06 -0.84
C ALA A 94 16.54 0.64 0.41
N VAL A 95 17.04 -0.22 1.29
CA VAL A 95 17.71 0.20 2.53
C VAL A 95 19.22 0.03 2.42
N ILE A 96 19.92 1.16 2.50
CA ILE A 96 21.37 1.21 2.65
C ILE A 96 21.62 1.49 4.14
N PRO A 97 22.05 0.50 4.93
CA PRO A 97 22.23 0.67 6.37
C PRO A 97 23.37 1.66 6.64
N ALA A 98 23.38 2.21 7.85
CA ALA A 98 24.50 3.01 8.32
C ALA A 98 25.79 2.19 8.27
N HIS A 99 26.84 2.77 7.70
CA HIS A 99 28.13 2.09 7.56
C HIS A 99 29.26 3.10 7.52
N THR A 100 30.48 2.61 7.73
CA THR A 100 31.68 3.42 7.66
C THR A 100 32.43 3.13 6.37
N VAL A 101 32.77 4.18 5.63
CA VAL A 101 33.61 4.07 4.43
C VAL A 101 34.95 4.74 4.70
N CYS A 102 36.00 4.23 4.08
CA CYS A 102 37.25 4.97 4.07
C CYS A 102 37.17 6.10 3.06
N ALA A 103 37.26 7.35 3.53
CA ALA A 103 37.24 8.52 2.66
C ALA A 103 38.66 8.99 2.26
N ARG A 104 39.70 8.56 2.98
CA ARG A 104 41.10 8.82 2.60
C ARG A 104 42.02 7.65 2.93
N HIS A 105 42.76 7.19 1.93
CA HIS A 105 43.82 6.18 2.08
C HIS A 105 45.21 6.81 2.16
N ASP A 106 46.13 6.14 2.85
CA ASP A 106 47.57 6.33 2.75
C ASP A 106 48.27 5.03 2.28
N LYS A 107 49.60 4.97 2.38
CA LYS A 107 50.39 3.79 1.99
C LYS A 107 50.15 2.58 2.91
N ASN A 108 49.64 2.81 4.11
CA ASN A 108 49.51 1.81 5.18
C ASN A 108 48.04 1.43 5.47
N GLY A 109 47.06 2.12 4.88
CA GLY A 109 45.65 1.75 4.95
C GLY A 109 44.71 2.95 4.97
N CYS A 110 43.62 2.83 5.73
CA CYS A 110 42.64 3.89 5.87
C CYS A 110 43.09 4.95 6.88
N LEU A 111 43.35 6.15 6.39
CA LEU A 111 43.74 7.30 7.22
C LEU A 111 42.52 8.00 7.83
N PHE A 112 41.42 8.07 7.09
CA PHE A 112 40.21 8.75 7.55
C PHE A 112 38.95 8.00 7.12
N SER A 113 38.15 7.68 8.13
CA SER A 113 36.86 7.02 8.01
C SER A 113 35.73 8.02 8.08
N GLN A 114 34.78 7.93 7.16
CA GLN A 114 33.54 8.70 7.15
C GLN A 114 32.38 7.79 7.54
N HIS A 115 31.58 8.23 8.52
CA HIS A 115 30.32 7.59 8.83
C HIS A 115 29.26 8.03 7.82
N ILE A 116 28.58 7.05 7.22
CA ILE A 116 27.44 7.26 6.33
C ILE A 116 26.21 6.78 7.09
N GLU A 117 25.27 7.70 7.28
CA GLU A 117 23.97 7.42 7.88
C GLU A 117 23.13 6.47 7.04
N GLU A 118 22.16 5.82 7.68
CA GLU A 118 21.19 5.00 6.97
C GLU A 118 20.43 5.82 5.92
N LYS A 119 20.24 5.22 4.75
CA LYS A 119 19.50 5.83 3.64
C LYS A 119 18.45 4.86 3.11
N ILE A 120 17.21 5.34 3.10
CA ILE A 120 16.07 4.63 2.50
C ILE A 120 15.72 5.32 1.18
N ILE A 121 15.75 4.56 0.08
CA ILE A 121 15.46 5.04 -1.28
C ILE A 121 14.11 4.47 -1.72
N LYS A 122 13.06 5.31 -1.70
CA LYS A 122 11.71 4.93 -2.14
C LYS A 122 11.65 4.59 -3.62
N ASP A 123 10.68 3.77 -3.99
CA ASP A 123 10.38 3.30 -5.35
C ASP A 123 11.55 2.55 -6.01
N ARG A 124 12.40 1.93 -5.18
CA ARG A 124 13.55 1.15 -5.60
C ARG A 124 13.61 -0.14 -4.78
N GLN A 125 13.80 -1.25 -5.48
CA GLN A 125 14.12 -2.54 -4.86
C GLN A 125 15.62 -2.77 -4.91
N CYS A 126 16.13 -3.52 -3.95
CA CYS A 126 17.52 -3.96 -3.95
C CYS A 126 17.69 -5.17 -4.85
N ARG A 127 18.58 -5.03 -5.83
CA ARG A 127 18.86 -6.01 -6.85
C ARG A 127 20.28 -6.53 -6.68
N TYR A 128 20.43 -7.83 -6.86
CA TYR A 128 21.69 -8.55 -6.76
C TYR A 128 22.00 -9.11 -8.15
N SER A 129 23.17 -8.81 -8.70
CA SER A 129 23.57 -9.40 -10.00
C SER A 129 23.93 -10.88 -9.88
N SER A 130 24.37 -11.31 -8.70
CA SER A 130 24.60 -12.70 -8.33
C SER A 130 24.65 -12.83 -6.80
N LYS A 131 24.77 -14.05 -6.26
CA LYS A 131 24.84 -14.30 -4.80
C LYS A 131 25.95 -13.48 -4.11
N ASN A 132 27.05 -13.22 -4.80
CA ASN A 132 28.18 -12.39 -4.34
C ASN A 132 28.39 -11.14 -5.24
N GLY A 133 27.39 -10.79 -6.04
CA GLY A 133 27.50 -9.75 -7.06
C GLY A 133 27.25 -8.35 -6.53
N THR A 134 27.42 -7.36 -7.42
CA THR A 134 27.13 -5.97 -7.14
C THR A 134 25.67 -5.77 -6.71
N ARG A 135 25.49 -4.99 -5.65
CA ARG A 135 24.18 -4.60 -5.15
C ARG A 135 23.77 -3.27 -5.75
N THR A 136 22.54 -3.18 -6.25
CA THR A 136 21.96 -1.94 -6.78
C THR A 136 20.68 -1.62 -6.00
N PRO A 137 20.58 -0.46 -5.33
CA PRO A 137 21.60 0.58 -5.17
C PRO A 137 22.86 0.08 -4.42
N THR A 138 24.00 0.72 -4.67
CA THR A 138 25.27 0.39 -3.99
C THR A 138 25.08 0.46 -2.48
N GLY A 139 25.57 -0.56 -1.78
CA GLY A 139 25.45 -0.65 -0.32
C GLY A 139 24.08 -1.09 0.18
N CYS A 140 23.07 -1.30 -0.68
CA CYS A 140 21.79 -1.81 -0.19
C CYS A 140 21.94 -3.22 0.40
N THR A 141 21.27 -3.50 1.52
CA THR A 141 21.21 -4.83 2.15
C THR A 141 19.85 -5.50 2.12
N HIS A 142 18.75 -4.73 2.07
CA HIS A 142 17.40 -5.29 2.06
C HIS A 142 16.37 -4.32 1.47
N THR A 143 15.20 -4.86 1.14
CA THR A 143 14.06 -4.10 0.62
C THR A 143 12.92 -4.14 1.63
N LEU A 144 12.36 -2.97 1.95
CA LEU A 144 11.16 -2.83 2.75
C LEU A 144 9.98 -2.52 1.84
N ASN A 145 8.77 -2.89 2.27
CA ASN A 145 7.57 -2.28 1.72
C ASN A 145 7.33 -0.95 2.42
N TYR A 146 6.59 -0.06 1.77
CA TYR A 146 6.16 1.17 2.40
C TYR A 146 4.73 1.53 2.00
N THR A 147 4.07 2.28 2.88
CA THR A 147 2.79 2.92 2.61
C THR A 147 2.83 4.38 3.03
N GLU A 148 2.30 5.24 2.17
CA GLU A 148 2.12 6.68 2.38
C GLU A 148 0.65 7.04 2.23
N ILE A 149 0.22 8.05 2.98
CA ILE A 149 -1.09 8.65 2.86
C ILE A 149 -0.93 10.08 2.37
N TYR A 150 -1.82 10.48 1.49
CA TYR A 150 -1.88 11.81 0.92
C TYR A 150 -3.24 12.42 1.24
N LYS A 151 -3.23 13.69 1.65
CA LYS A 151 -4.41 14.51 1.86
C LYS A 151 -4.37 15.65 0.86
N ASN A 152 -5.37 15.70 -0.03
CA ASN A 152 -5.46 16.71 -1.09
C ASN A 152 -4.19 16.76 -1.97
N GLY A 153 -3.58 15.61 -2.23
CA GLY A 153 -2.37 15.48 -3.05
C GLY A 153 -1.04 15.71 -2.32
N PHE A 154 -1.06 16.15 -1.05
CA PHE A 154 0.14 16.34 -0.24
C PHE A 154 0.37 15.18 0.71
N LEU A 155 1.63 14.78 0.91
CA LEU A 155 1.99 13.74 1.87
C LEU A 155 1.48 14.13 3.26
N PHE A 156 0.68 13.25 3.85
CA PHE A 156 0.04 13.44 5.14
C PHE A 156 0.68 12.49 6.17
N GLY A 157 1.51 13.07 7.03
CA GLY A 157 2.23 12.37 8.09
C GLY A 157 3.45 11.57 7.62
N LYS A 158 3.80 10.54 8.39
CA LYS A 158 5.02 9.74 8.19
C LYS A 158 4.80 8.63 7.16
N THR A 159 5.83 8.32 6.39
CA THR A 159 5.89 7.08 5.60
C THR A 159 6.01 5.88 6.55
N SER A 160 5.16 4.86 6.39
CA SER A 160 5.24 3.63 7.16
C SER A 160 6.02 2.58 6.39
N TYR A 161 7.17 2.15 6.91
CA TYR A 161 7.99 1.06 6.35
C TYR A 161 7.74 -0.26 7.11
N TYR A 162 7.69 -1.39 6.42
CA TYR A 162 7.42 -2.71 7.00
C TYR A 162 7.91 -3.88 6.14
#